data_AF-A0AAD5CWK7-F1
#
_entry.id   AF-A0AAD5CWK7-F1
#
_cell.length_a   1.000
_cell.length_b   1.000
_cell.length_c   1.000
_cell.angle_alpha   90.00
_cell.angle_beta   90.00
_cell.angle_gamma   90.00
#
_symmetry.space_group_name_H-M   'P 1'
#
loop_
_entity.id
_entity.type
_entity.pdbx_description
1 polymer ?
#
loop_
_entity_poly.entity_id
_entity_poly.type
_entity_poly.pdbx_seq_one_letter_code
_entity_poly.pdbx_strand_id
1 'polypeptide(L)'
;MQNVHLEKLSDKQCQPESQLKFITEAWLQIVECRRVLKWTYAYGYYLPAHEHAKRQLFEYLQGEAESGLERLHQCAEKELYSYLNVDGPSKDFNEFRMKLAGLTSVTRNYFENLVRALENGLSDVDARGGTSRTGGSRGLGAGSSKNSRNKGTAPPAARSRNIDDSGHWSCEYCTFANVRSATVCQMCQQRR
;
A
#
# COMPACT_ATOMS: atom_id res chain seq x y z
N MET A 1 4.52 -22.68 2.67
CA MET A 1 5.72 -23.53 2.57
C MET A 1 6.00 -24.18 3.92
N GLN A 2 6.38 -25.46 3.96
CA GLN A 2 6.79 -26.17 5.19
C GLN A 2 8.30 -26.44 5.13
N ASN A 3 9.01 -26.41 6.26
CA ASN A 3 10.47 -26.60 6.31
C ASN A 3 10.94 -27.92 5.66
N VAL A 4 10.14 -28.98 5.78
CA VAL A 4 10.35 -30.30 5.15
C VAL A 4 10.56 -30.22 3.62
N HIS A 5 10.07 -29.19 2.95
CA HIS A 5 10.33 -28.95 1.52
C HIS A 5 11.62 -28.13 1.25
N LEU A 6 12.09 -27.32 2.20
CA LEU A 6 13.38 -26.62 2.12
C LEU A 6 14.53 -27.58 2.38
N GLU A 7 14.42 -28.43 3.40
CA GLU A 7 15.38 -29.51 3.73
C GLU A 7 15.63 -30.40 2.49
N LYS A 8 14.56 -30.97 1.92
CA LYS A 8 14.62 -31.81 0.71
C LYS A 8 15.19 -31.09 -0.52
N LEU A 9 14.99 -29.77 -0.64
CA LEU A 9 15.53 -28.98 -1.74
C LEU A 9 17.03 -28.66 -1.52
N SER A 10 17.43 -28.42 -0.26
CA SER A 10 18.83 -28.28 0.14
C SER A 10 19.63 -29.53 -0.23
N ASP A 11 19.10 -30.70 0.14
CA ASP A 11 19.70 -32.00 -0.19
C ASP A 11 19.79 -32.22 -1.72
N LYS A 12 18.68 -32.07 -2.45
CA LYS A 12 18.63 -32.33 -3.89
C LYS A 12 19.47 -31.38 -4.74
N GLN A 13 19.53 -30.10 -4.38
CA GLN A 13 20.29 -29.08 -5.13
C GLN A 13 21.71 -28.87 -4.58
N CYS A 14 22.09 -29.59 -3.50
CA CYS A 14 23.34 -29.41 -2.76
C CYS A 14 23.60 -27.94 -2.37
N GLN A 15 22.55 -27.21 -1.95
CA GLN A 15 22.60 -25.80 -1.58
C GLN A 15 22.27 -25.61 -0.10
N PRO A 16 23.10 -24.92 0.70
CA PRO A 16 22.78 -24.62 2.10
C PRO A 16 21.44 -23.88 2.23
N GLU A 17 20.65 -24.19 3.26
CA GLU A 17 19.36 -23.52 3.53
C GLU A 17 19.44 -21.99 3.56
N SER A 18 20.59 -21.42 3.97
CA SER A 18 20.83 -19.98 3.94
C SER A 18 20.75 -19.37 2.53
N GLN A 19 21.01 -20.17 1.49
CA GLN A 19 20.84 -19.80 0.08
C GLN A 19 19.39 -19.98 -0.41
N LEU A 20 18.52 -20.68 0.32
CA LEU A 20 17.13 -20.96 -0.03
C LEU A 20 16.12 -19.94 0.53
N LYS A 21 16.57 -18.99 1.37
CA LYS A 21 15.73 -17.96 2.03
C LYS A 21 14.81 -17.19 1.08
N PHE A 22 15.23 -16.96 -0.17
CA PHE A 22 14.42 -16.30 -1.21
C PHE A 22 13.06 -16.97 -1.45
N ILE A 23 12.95 -18.29 -1.24
CA ILE A 23 11.69 -19.03 -1.36
C ILE A 23 10.74 -18.64 -0.22
N THR A 24 11.25 -18.58 1.02
CA THR A 24 10.47 -18.14 2.18
C THR A 24 10.06 -16.68 2.06
N GLU A 25 10.95 -15.81 1.58
CA GLU A 25 10.67 -14.39 1.30
C GLU A 25 9.57 -14.23 0.23
N ALA A 26 9.61 -15.02 -0.85
CA ALA A 26 8.55 -15.04 -1.87
C ALA A 26 7.19 -15.45 -1.28
N TRP A 27 7.15 -16.54 -0.49
CA TRP A 27 5.91 -17.00 0.14
C TRP A 27 5.36 -16.02 1.18
N LEU A 28 6.22 -15.34 1.95
CA LEU A 28 5.81 -14.25 2.85
C LEU A 28 5.24 -13.06 2.06
N GLN A 29 5.91 -12.66 0.97
CA GLN A 29 5.43 -11.59 0.09
C GLN A 29 4.04 -11.93 -0.49
N ILE A 30 3.82 -13.17 -0.95
CA ILE A 30 2.51 -13.63 -1.43
C ILE A 30 1.43 -13.51 -0.34
N VAL A 31 1.73 -13.90 0.91
CA VAL A 31 0.78 -13.83 2.02
C VAL A 31 0.41 -12.38 2.36
N GLU A 32 1.39 -11.47 2.42
CA GLU A 32 1.14 -10.06 2.71
C GLU A 32 0.42 -9.35 1.56
N CYS A 33 0.79 -9.61 0.32
CA CYS A 33 0.05 -9.14 -0.86
C CYS A 33 -1.42 -9.62 -0.83
N ARG A 34 -1.68 -10.91 -0.54
CA ARG A 34 -3.05 -11.42 -0.36
C ARG A 34 -3.79 -10.83 0.85
N ARG A 35 -3.08 -10.31 1.86
CA ARG A 35 -3.68 -9.56 2.98
C ARG A 35 -4.06 -8.14 2.55
N VAL A 36 -3.20 -7.44 1.82
CA VAL A 36 -3.48 -6.10 1.29
C VAL A 36 -4.69 -6.12 0.34
N LEU A 37 -4.76 -7.08 -0.59
CA LEU A 37 -5.90 -7.17 -1.53
C LEU A 37 -7.26 -7.29 -0.83
N LYS A 38 -7.36 -8.02 0.27
CA LYS A 38 -8.63 -8.12 1.05
C LYS A 38 -9.12 -6.74 1.52
N TRP A 39 -8.19 -5.85 1.86
CA TRP A 39 -8.50 -4.48 2.26
C TRP A 39 -8.69 -3.55 1.06
N THR A 40 -8.04 -3.79 -0.09
CA THR A 40 -8.30 -2.99 -1.31
C THR A 40 -9.71 -3.26 -1.85
N TYR A 41 -10.20 -4.50 -1.86
CA TYR A 41 -11.61 -4.78 -2.20
C TYR A 41 -12.59 -4.05 -1.29
N ALA A 42 -12.30 -3.96 0.02
CA ALA A 42 -13.13 -3.19 0.96
C ALA A 42 -13.04 -1.67 0.70
N TYR A 43 -11.85 -1.14 0.40
CA TYR A 43 -11.66 0.27 0.03
C TYR A 43 -12.43 0.63 -1.26
N GLY A 44 -12.26 -0.18 -2.31
CA GLY A 44 -12.92 0.03 -3.61
C GLY A 44 -14.45 -0.01 -3.54
N TYR A 45 -15.02 -0.81 -2.63
CA TYR A 45 -16.46 -0.83 -2.37
C TYR A 45 -17.00 0.50 -1.82
N TYR A 46 -16.22 1.20 -0.98
CA TYR A 46 -16.60 2.49 -0.40
C TYR A 46 -16.12 3.71 -1.20
N LEU A 47 -15.36 3.52 -2.28
CA LEU A 47 -14.83 4.60 -3.12
C LEU A 47 -15.98 5.27 -3.92
N PRO A 48 -16.28 6.58 -3.72
CA PRO A 48 -17.53 7.16 -4.20
C PRO A 48 -17.76 7.07 -5.72
N ALA A 49 -18.98 6.69 -6.09
CA ALA A 49 -19.35 6.41 -7.49
C ALA A 49 -19.36 7.62 -8.45
N HIS A 50 -18.98 8.81 -7.98
CA HIS A 50 -18.76 10.01 -8.81
C HIS A 50 -17.26 10.36 -8.96
N GLU A 51 -16.35 9.78 -8.17
CA GLU A 51 -14.91 10.01 -8.29
C GLU A 51 -14.31 9.10 -9.40
N HIS A 52 -14.69 9.39 -10.65
CA HIS A 52 -14.30 8.59 -11.82
C HIS A 52 -12.78 8.41 -11.95
N ALA A 53 -12.00 9.49 -11.84
CA ALA A 53 -10.56 9.43 -12.02
C ALA A 53 -9.86 8.61 -10.91
N LYS A 54 -10.29 8.76 -9.65
CA LYS A 54 -9.74 7.97 -8.52
C LYS A 54 -10.04 6.48 -8.68
N ARG A 55 -11.25 6.10 -9.09
CA ARG A 55 -11.59 4.70 -9.41
C ARG A 55 -10.71 4.14 -10.52
N GLN A 56 -10.52 4.88 -11.63
CA GLN A 56 -9.64 4.44 -12.71
C GLN A 56 -8.17 4.25 -12.26
N LEU A 57 -7.65 5.15 -11.42
CA LEU A 57 -6.31 4.99 -10.82
C LEU A 57 -6.25 3.77 -9.88
N PHE A 58 -7.27 3.58 -9.05
CA PHE A 58 -7.38 2.45 -8.13
C PHE A 58 -7.45 1.10 -8.86
N GLU A 59 -8.35 0.97 -9.84
CA GLU A 59 -8.54 -0.22 -10.68
C GLU A 59 -7.24 -0.58 -11.42
N TYR A 60 -6.53 0.42 -11.96
CA TYR A 60 -5.23 0.22 -12.59
C TYR A 60 -4.16 -0.28 -11.61
N LEU A 61 -4.00 0.38 -10.45
CA LEU A 61 -3.02 -0.01 -9.44
C LEU A 61 -3.30 -1.39 -8.83
N GLN A 62 -4.59 -1.73 -8.63
CA GLN A 62 -4.99 -3.07 -8.19
C GLN A 62 -4.71 -4.11 -9.27
N GLY A 63 -5.04 -3.84 -10.54
CA GLY A 63 -4.79 -4.76 -11.65
C GLY A 63 -3.31 -5.10 -11.86
N GLU A 64 -2.44 -4.09 -11.81
CA GLU A 64 -0.98 -4.29 -11.87
C GLU A 64 -0.47 -5.12 -10.68
N ALA A 65 -0.97 -4.84 -9.47
CA ALA A 65 -0.59 -5.57 -8.26
C ALA A 65 -1.07 -7.04 -8.29
N GLU A 66 -2.31 -7.30 -8.72
CA GLU A 66 -2.85 -8.66 -8.88
C GLU A 66 -2.12 -9.44 -9.98
N SER A 67 -1.80 -8.80 -11.10
CA SER A 67 -0.97 -9.35 -12.19
C SER A 67 0.46 -9.68 -11.74
N GLY A 68 1.08 -8.84 -10.91
CA GLY A 68 2.37 -9.13 -10.28
C GLY A 68 2.29 -10.29 -9.30
N LEU A 69 1.27 -10.30 -8.43
CA LEU A 69 1.06 -11.34 -7.43
C LEU A 69 0.85 -12.73 -8.06
N GLU A 70 0.03 -12.84 -9.10
CA GLU A 70 -0.26 -14.13 -9.71
C GLU A 70 0.98 -14.70 -10.44
N ARG A 71 1.77 -13.86 -11.13
CA ARG A 71 3.07 -14.27 -11.71
C ARG A 71 4.05 -14.76 -10.64
N LEU A 72 4.15 -14.06 -9.51
CA LEU A 72 4.98 -14.47 -8.38
C LEU A 72 4.49 -15.80 -7.78
N HIS A 73 3.18 -15.95 -7.57
CA HIS A 73 2.57 -17.16 -7.00
C HIS A 73 2.78 -18.38 -7.90
N GLN A 74 2.58 -18.25 -9.22
CA GLN A 74 2.80 -19.33 -10.19
C GLN A 74 4.27 -19.80 -10.21
N CYS A 75 5.24 -18.88 -10.11
CA CYS A 75 6.65 -19.24 -10.02
C CYS A 75 6.97 -19.92 -8.67
N ALA A 76 6.48 -19.36 -7.56
CA ALA A 76 6.70 -19.90 -6.20
C ALA A 76 6.05 -21.27 -5.95
N GLU A 77 4.98 -21.60 -6.67
CA GLU A 77 4.25 -22.87 -6.58
C GLU A 77 4.71 -23.87 -7.66
N LYS A 78 4.51 -23.55 -8.94
CA LYS A 78 4.60 -24.52 -10.04
C LYS A 78 6.03 -24.75 -10.50
N GLU A 79 6.83 -23.68 -10.61
CA GLU A 79 8.23 -23.80 -11.02
C GLU A 79 9.09 -24.38 -9.89
N LEU A 80 8.82 -24.01 -8.63
CA LEU A 80 9.46 -24.66 -7.47
C LEU A 80 9.22 -26.18 -7.45
N TYR A 81 8.04 -26.64 -7.89
CA TYR A 81 7.67 -28.05 -7.89
C TYR A 81 8.49 -28.89 -8.88
N SER A 82 9.08 -28.32 -9.94
CA SER A 82 9.96 -29.09 -10.82
C SER A 82 11.29 -29.43 -10.12
N TYR A 83 11.94 -28.44 -9.51
CA TYR A 83 13.23 -28.60 -8.82
C TYR A 83 13.17 -29.49 -7.55
N LEU A 84 11.97 -29.69 -6.99
CA LEU A 84 11.73 -30.68 -5.93
C LEU A 84 11.69 -32.13 -6.44
N ASN A 85 11.30 -32.34 -7.70
CA ASN A 85 11.07 -33.68 -8.26
C ASN A 85 12.21 -34.19 -9.15
N VAL A 86 13.05 -33.32 -9.71
CA VAL A 86 14.28 -33.72 -10.45
C VAL A 86 15.28 -34.41 -9.53
N ASP A 87 16.03 -35.39 -10.05
CA ASP A 87 17.10 -36.06 -9.31
C ASP A 87 18.45 -35.39 -9.54
N GLY A 88 18.96 -34.76 -8.48
CA GLY A 88 20.25 -34.07 -8.44
C GLY A 88 20.21 -32.58 -8.79
N PRO A 89 21.35 -31.87 -8.67
CA PRO A 89 21.41 -30.42 -8.83
C PRO A 89 21.21 -29.98 -10.29
N SER A 90 20.27 -29.06 -10.53
CA SER A 90 20.13 -28.38 -11.82
C SER A 90 20.95 -27.08 -11.85
N LYS A 91 21.62 -26.82 -12.99
CA LYS A 91 22.28 -25.53 -13.26
C LYS A 91 21.26 -24.38 -13.34
N ASP A 92 20.06 -24.70 -13.80
CA ASP A 92 18.94 -23.78 -14.03
C ASP A 92 18.29 -23.35 -12.70
N PHE A 93 18.59 -24.04 -11.59
CA PHE A 93 18.14 -23.65 -10.25
C PHE A 93 18.61 -22.23 -9.86
N ASN A 94 19.78 -21.80 -10.35
CA ASN A 94 20.23 -20.42 -10.14
C ASN A 94 19.43 -19.41 -10.99
N GLU A 95 18.97 -19.78 -12.18
CA GLU A 95 18.05 -18.95 -12.97
C GLU A 95 16.69 -18.83 -12.28
N PHE A 96 16.11 -19.94 -11.83
CA PHE A 96 14.91 -19.95 -10.99
C PHE A 96 15.06 -19.07 -9.75
N ARG A 97 16.21 -19.13 -9.06
CA ARG A 97 16.52 -18.26 -7.91
C ARG A 97 16.48 -16.78 -8.27
N MET A 98 17.18 -16.38 -9.33
CA MET A 98 17.19 -14.99 -9.80
C MET A 98 15.78 -14.53 -10.22
N LYS A 99 15.04 -15.39 -10.92
CA LYS A 99 13.66 -15.13 -11.38
C LYS A 99 12.69 -14.96 -10.21
N LEU A 100 12.70 -15.86 -9.22
CA LEU A 100 11.79 -15.80 -8.07
C LEU A 100 12.11 -14.59 -7.18
N ALA A 101 13.38 -14.29 -6.94
CA ALA A 101 13.80 -13.08 -6.21
C ALA A 101 13.40 -11.79 -6.96
N GLY A 102 13.60 -11.76 -8.28
CA GLY A 102 13.18 -10.64 -9.14
C GLY A 102 11.67 -10.40 -9.11
N LEU A 103 10.87 -11.45 -9.30
CA LEU A 103 9.41 -11.39 -9.16
C LEU A 103 8.98 -10.94 -7.76
N THR A 104 9.65 -11.40 -6.71
CA THR A 104 9.35 -10.99 -5.33
C THR A 104 9.56 -9.49 -5.13
N SER A 105 10.64 -8.94 -5.67
CA SER A 105 10.96 -7.50 -5.62
C SER A 105 9.99 -6.65 -6.45
N VAL A 106 9.68 -7.08 -7.68
CA VAL A 106 8.74 -6.38 -8.57
C VAL A 106 7.32 -6.37 -7.99
N THR A 107 6.84 -7.51 -7.50
CA THR A 107 5.52 -7.61 -6.86
C THR A 107 5.45 -6.79 -5.58
N ARG A 108 6.52 -6.75 -4.76
CA ARG A 108 6.59 -5.84 -3.62
C ARG A 108 6.37 -4.39 -4.06
N ASN A 109 7.03 -3.93 -5.11
CA ASN A 109 6.92 -2.54 -5.53
C ASN A 109 5.52 -2.17 -6.06
N TYR A 110 4.84 -3.06 -6.79
CA TYR A 110 3.44 -2.83 -7.17
C TYR A 110 2.55 -2.61 -5.93
N PHE A 111 2.74 -3.40 -4.87
CA PHE A 111 1.98 -3.26 -3.62
C PHE A 111 2.37 -2.02 -2.81
N GLU A 112 3.66 -1.65 -2.75
CA GLU A 112 4.12 -0.39 -2.15
C GLU A 112 3.51 0.84 -2.86
N ASN A 113 3.39 0.79 -4.20
CA ASN A 113 2.79 1.85 -4.99
C ASN A 113 1.26 1.93 -4.77
N LEU A 114 0.58 0.78 -4.73
CA LEU A 114 -0.85 0.69 -4.43
C LEU A 114 -1.17 1.21 -3.02
N VAL A 115 -0.47 0.73 -1.99
CA VAL A 115 -0.69 1.17 -0.59
C VAL A 115 -0.44 2.66 -0.44
N ARG A 116 0.68 3.19 -0.98
CA ARG A 116 0.99 4.63 -0.91
C ARG A 116 -0.06 5.51 -1.60
N ALA A 117 -0.66 5.04 -2.70
CA ALA A 117 -1.73 5.76 -3.38
C ALA A 117 -3.06 5.76 -2.59
N LEU A 118 -3.35 4.66 -1.86
CA LEU A 118 -4.49 4.56 -0.95
C LEU A 118 -4.31 5.44 0.29
N GLU A 119 -3.11 5.46 0.88
CA GLU A 119 -2.73 6.33 1.99
C GLU A 119 -2.86 7.83 1.60
N ASN A 120 -2.54 8.17 0.35
CA ASN A 120 -2.70 9.52 -0.20
C ASN A 120 -4.14 9.83 -0.69
N GLY A 121 -5.14 8.99 -0.39
CA GLY A 121 -6.53 9.20 -0.79
C GLY A 121 -6.75 9.31 -2.31
N LEU A 122 -5.84 8.73 -3.11
CA LEU A 122 -5.79 8.77 -4.57
C LEU A 122 -5.72 10.18 -5.20
N SER A 123 -5.21 11.20 -4.47
CA SER A 123 -5.18 12.60 -4.95
C SER A 123 -4.29 12.88 -6.18
N ASP A 124 -3.47 11.92 -6.60
CA ASP A 124 -2.53 12.04 -7.71
C ASP A 124 -3.22 12.33 -9.07
N VAL A 125 -4.53 12.08 -9.15
CA VAL A 125 -5.37 12.44 -10.31
C VAL A 125 -5.70 13.93 -10.37
N ASP A 126 -5.89 14.57 -9.21
CA ASP A 126 -6.33 15.97 -9.11
C ASP A 126 -5.21 16.93 -9.54
N ALA A 127 -3.96 16.55 -9.28
CA ALA A 127 -2.76 17.29 -9.70
C ALA A 127 -2.64 17.51 -11.22
N ARG A 128 -3.33 16.69 -12.04
CA ARG A 128 -3.27 16.78 -13.51
C ARG A 128 -4.27 17.76 -14.13
N GLY A 129 -5.24 18.26 -13.36
CA GLY A 129 -6.16 19.32 -13.80
C GLY A 129 -5.56 20.74 -13.75
N GLY A 130 -4.37 20.91 -13.14
CA GLY A 130 -3.84 22.20 -12.70
C GLY A 130 -2.71 22.83 -13.53
N THR A 131 -2.47 22.42 -14.78
CA THR A 131 -1.32 22.89 -15.60
C THR A 131 -1.46 24.31 -16.17
N SER A 132 -1.69 25.29 -15.28
CA SER A 132 -1.57 26.71 -15.60
C SER A 132 -0.12 27.13 -15.83
N ARG A 133 0.31 27.08 -17.10
CA ARG A 133 1.35 27.93 -17.73
C ARG A 133 2.61 28.25 -16.89
N THR A 134 3.59 27.37 -16.93
CA THR A 134 5.02 27.77 -16.80
C THR A 134 5.61 28.01 -18.19
N GLY A 135 6.31 29.11 -18.48
CA GLY A 135 6.55 30.29 -17.65
C GLY A 135 7.34 31.36 -18.41
N GLY A 136 7.67 32.48 -17.77
CA GLY A 136 8.50 33.54 -18.33
C GLY A 136 9.44 34.11 -17.26
N SER A 137 10.73 34.17 -17.56
CA SER A 137 11.78 34.54 -16.60
C SER A 137 12.25 35.99 -16.74
N ARG A 138 12.38 36.69 -15.59
CA ARG A 138 13.10 37.94 -15.25
C ARG A 138 12.63 38.35 -13.84
N GLY A 139 13.40 39.00 -12.97
CA GLY A 139 14.81 39.41 -13.02
C GLY A 139 15.27 39.88 -11.63
N LEU A 140 16.56 40.20 -11.47
CA LEU A 140 17.14 40.63 -10.19
C LEU A 140 16.75 42.08 -9.83
N GLY A 141 16.65 42.38 -8.53
CA GLY A 141 16.49 43.75 -8.03
C GLY A 141 16.63 43.82 -6.50
N ALA A 142 17.64 44.54 -6.02
CA ALA A 142 17.88 44.76 -4.59
C ALA A 142 17.32 46.12 -4.12
N GLY A 143 16.84 46.18 -2.87
CA GLY A 143 16.36 47.40 -2.21
C GLY A 143 16.50 47.25 -0.69
N SER A 144 16.79 48.34 0.03
CA SER A 144 17.29 48.27 1.41
C SER A 144 16.51 49.15 2.39
N SER A 145 16.54 48.75 3.67
CA SER A 145 16.17 49.53 4.86
C SER A 145 14.64 49.70 5.12
N LYS A 146 14.15 49.98 6.34
CA LYS A 146 14.85 50.34 7.60
C LYS A 146 13.96 50.06 8.85
N ASN A 147 14.58 49.58 9.93
CA ASN A 147 14.30 49.90 11.36
C ASN A 147 12.86 49.83 11.93
N SER A 148 12.61 48.97 12.94
CA SER A 148 12.31 49.43 14.33
C SER A 148 12.15 48.29 15.36
N ARG A 149 12.53 48.59 16.61
CA ARG A 149 12.16 47.92 17.89
C ARG A 149 10.63 48.03 18.10
N ASN A 150 9.91 47.33 18.98
CA ASN A 150 10.21 46.47 20.15
C ASN A 150 8.99 45.51 20.34
N LYS A 151 8.78 44.61 21.32
CA LYS A 151 9.40 44.19 22.60
C LYS A 151 8.94 42.73 22.89
N GLY A 152 9.66 41.96 23.71
CA GLY A 152 9.27 40.58 24.07
C GLY A 152 8.84 40.34 25.54
N THR A 153 8.09 39.25 25.75
CA THR A 153 7.88 38.51 27.03
C THR A 153 7.39 37.09 26.72
N ALA A 154 7.70 36.12 27.59
CA ALA A 154 7.31 34.71 27.45
C ALA A 154 6.27 34.28 28.53
N PRO A 155 5.94 32.98 28.71
CA PRO A 155 4.56 32.48 28.61
C PRO A 155 3.79 32.43 29.95
N PRO A 156 2.52 32.00 29.89
CA PRO A 156 2.09 30.93 30.80
C PRO A 156 1.39 29.77 30.07
N ALA A 157 1.18 28.67 30.80
CA ALA A 157 0.75 27.38 30.26
C ALA A 157 -0.77 27.15 30.15
N ALA A 158 -1.12 26.14 29.34
CA ALA A 158 -2.26 25.25 29.43
C ALA A 158 -3.59 25.75 30.06
N ARG A 159 -4.64 25.77 29.23
CA ARG A 159 -6.02 25.48 29.65
C ARG A 159 -6.75 24.73 28.54
N SER A 160 -7.24 23.54 28.86
CA SER A 160 -8.14 22.79 27.96
C SER A 160 -9.38 23.64 27.65
N ARG A 161 -9.86 23.56 26.41
CA ARG A 161 -11.17 24.05 26.00
C ARG A 161 -11.85 22.92 25.24
N ASN A 162 -13.02 22.53 25.72
CA ASN A 162 -13.78 21.43 25.16
C ASN A 162 -14.18 21.77 23.71
N ILE A 163 -14.10 20.78 22.83
CA ILE A 163 -14.73 20.83 21.51
C ILE A 163 -16.20 20.45 21.72
N ASP A 164 -17.11 21.37 21.40
CA ASP A 164 -18.54 21.19 21.64
C ASP A 164 -19.30 20.63 20.43
N ASP A 165 -20.51 20.13 20.69
CA ASP A 165 -21.40 19.31 19.86
C ASP A 165 -21.16 19.28 18.34
N SER A 166 -20.30 18.34 17.91
CA SER A 166 -20.15 17.97 16.50
C SER A 166 -21.17 16.91 16.03
N GLY A 167 -22.45 17.05 16.40
CA GLY A 167 -23.59 16.68 15.54
C GLY A 167 -23.81 15.22 15.12
N HIS A 168 -23.15 14.24 15.74
CA HIS A 168 -23.18 12.81 15.32
C HIS A 168 -23.43 11.83 16.49
N TRP A 169 -23.77 10.58 16.17
CA TRP A 169 -23.81 9.44 17.09
C TRP A 169 -23.12 8.21 16.48
N SER A 170 -22.29 7.52 17.26
CA SER A 170 -21.65 6.26 16.85
C SER A 170 -22.62 5.09 17.05
N CYS A 171 -22.73 4.21 16.04
CA CYS A 171 -23.56 3.02 16.14
C CYS A 171 -22.92 1.97 17.05
N GLU A 172 -23.65 1.46 18.05
CA GLU A 172 -23.14 0.45 18.99
C GLU A 172 -22.76 -0.89 18.32
N TYR A 173 -23.36 -1.19 17.15
CA TYR A 173 -23.19 -2.46 16.44
C TYR A 173 -22.04 -2.47 15.43
N CYS A 174 -21.65 -1.31 14.88
CA CYS A 174 -20.60 -1.22 13.86
C CYS A 174 -19.68 0.01 13.99
N THR A 175 -19.77 0.76 15.08
CA THR A 175 -19.02 2.00 15.41
C THR A 175 -19.18 3.19 14.46
N PHE A 176 -19.85 3.03 13.31
CA PHE A 176 -20.02 4.08 12.30
C PHE A 176 -20.69 5.34 12.85
N ALA A 177 -20.13 6.52 12.51
CA ALA A 177 -20.62 7.83 12.92
C ALA A 177 -21.76 8.30 12.02
N ASN A 178 -22.99 8.29 12.55
CA ASN A 178 -24.20 8.75 11.88
C ASN A 178 -24.53 10.19 12.28
N VAL A 179 -25.18 10.95 11.38
CA VAL A 179 -25.70 12.29 11.72
C VAL A 179 -26.75 12.21 12.84
N ARG A 180 -26.78 13.21 13.74
CA ARG A 180 -27.67 13.27 14.92
C ARG A 180 -29.16 13.13 14.59
N SER A 181 -29.57 13.46 13.36
CA SER A 181 -30.94 13.32 12.84
C SER A 181 -31.31 11.91 12.36
N ALA A 182 -30.34 11.02 12.12
CA ALA A 182 -30.61 9.64 11.69
C ALA A 182 -31.02 8.77 12.88
N THR A 183 -32.16 8.08 12.77
CA THR A 183 -32.65 7.09 13.73
C THR A 183 -32.18 5.65 13.43
N VAL A 184 -31.51 5.48 12.29
CA VAL A 184 -31.03 4.20 11.75
C VAL A 184 -29.61 4.38 11.23
N CYS A 185 -28.72 3.46 11.57
CA CYS A 185 -27.34 3.49 11.14
C CYS A 185 -27.22 3.26 9.62
N GLN A 186 -26.60 4.20 8.90
CA GLN A 186 -26.51 4.15 7.44
C GLN A 186 -25.71 2.94 6.92
N MET A 187 -24.72 2.45 7.67
CA MET A 187 -23.88 1.31 7.28
C MET A 187 -24.47 -0.08 7.57
N CYS A 188 -25.26 -0.26 8.64
CA CYS A 188 -25.74 -1.58 9.07
C CYS A 188 -27.27 -1.70 9.20
N GLN A 189 -28.01 -0.63 8.92
CA GLN A 189 -29.48 -0.53 9.01
C GLN A 189 -30.11 -0.86 10.38
N GLN A 190 -29.28 -1.08 11.41
CA GLN A 190 -29.72 -1.23 12.79
C GLN A 190 -30.11 0.15 13.37
N ARG A 191 -31.10 0.16 14.26
CA ARG A 191 -31.57 1.38 14.93
C ARG A 191 -30.54 1.93 15.92
N ARG A 192 -30.67 3.23 16.19
CA ARG A 192 -30.09 3.88 17.37
C ARG A 192 -30.79 3.40 18.65
#